data_AF-A0A1H1GKM8-F1
#
_entry.id   AF-A0A1H1GKM8-F1
#
_cell.length_a   1.000
_cell.length_b   1.000
_cell.length_c   1.000
_cell.angle_alpha   90.00
_cell.angle_beta   90.00
_cell.angle_gamma   90.00
#
_symmetry.space_group_name_H-M   'P 1'
#
loop_
_entity.id
_entity.type
_entity.pdbx_description
1 polymer ?
#
loop_
_entity_poly.entity_id
_entity_poly.type
_entity_poly.pdbx_seq_one_letter_code
_entity_poly.pdbx_strand_id
1 'polypeptide(L)'
;MKSFRALMTVMRKELRDLFRDRRTLLLALGLSPLLTPLLIIGLGTLGESRARSQIEKPLELPVVGREHAPNLIAWLEGQNVTIKAPPKDINAAIASQEEDVVLRIGPEFPEQWRKSLPAPLEIIQDSTRQDAEIPVRRLQGLLSAYGGQAGSLRLLARGVSPGAASAIQIRKTDLATPEAQRGRVLSFILPYFLIISAFLGGVSLILDATAGERERQSLEPLLATPAPRGAIVSGKIAAACVIALISLLLTLLAFKLGALLSPSVGRQMEVSFMAIGKLLLILMPMVFIGTTLLTYLAAAAKSMKEAQSHMTWLMLLPMLPTIVLMVNPVKTQLWQFAVPFLAQNQLILKVVRGEVITAQQWAVYLATGFGLAAILWFAATRRYQQERLAISG
;
A
#
# COMPACT_ATOMS: atom_id res chain seq x y z
N MET A 1 13.92 23.51 36.04
CA MET A 1 14.11 24.59 35.03
C MET A 1 15.40 24.48 34.20
N LYS A 2 16.58 24.21 34.80
CA LYS A 2 17.85 24.10 34.04
C LYS A 2 17.86 22.96 33.00
N SER A 3 17.32 21.79 33.34
CA SER A 3 17.24 20.63 32.43
C SER A 3 16.36 20.89 31.19
N PHE A 4 15.19 21.51 31.37
CA PHE A 4 14.29 21.87 30.25
C PHE A 4 14.91 22.91 29.31
N ARG A 5 15.62 23.91 29.85
CA ARG A 5 16.37 24.87 29.04
C ARG A 5 17.45 24.19 28.22
N ALA A 6 18.21 23.26 28.83
CA ALA A 6 19.24 22.50 28.13
C ALA A 6 18.65 21.65 26.98
N LEU A 7 17.54 20.94 27.24
CA LEU A 7 16.81 20.19 26.22
C LEU A 7 16.41 21.07 25.04
N MET A 8 15.79 22.21 25.32
CA MET A 8 15.34 23.15 24.28
C MET A 8 16.50 23.75 23.49
N THR A 9 17.63 24.05 24.14
CA THR A 9 18.85 24.53 23.48
C THR A 9 19.41 23.49 22.53
N VAL A 10 19.53 22.23 22.98
CA VAL A 10 20.00 21.12 22.13
C VAL A 10 19.05 20.89 20.97
N MET A 11 17.73 20.86 21.22
CA MET A 11 16.74 20.70 20.16
C MET A 11 16.86 21.80 19.10
N ARG A 12 16.99 23.07 19.51
CA ARG A 12 17.16 24.20 18.58
C ARG A 12 18.47 24.12 17.80
N LYS A 13 19.56 23.66 18.43
CA LYS A 13 20.84 23.42 17.75
C LYS A 13 20.66 22.36 16.65
N GLU A 14 20.12 21.19 16.98
CA GLU A 14 19.99 20.10 16.00
C GLU A 14 19.07 20.48 14.83
N LEU A 15 17.96 21.16 15.11
CA LEU A 15 17.09 21.69 14.06
C LEU A 15 17.84 22.70 13.18
N ARG A 16 18.56 23.66 13.79
CA ARG A 16 19.29 24.70 13.04
C ARG A 16 20.39 24.11 12.18
N ASP A 17 21.09 23.09 12.65
CA ASP A 17 22.15 22.42 11.89
C ASP A 17 21.56 21.63 10.71
N LEU A 18 20.43 20.94 10.90
CA LEU A 18 19.72 20.29 9.79
C LEU A 18 19.22 21.31 8.75
N PHE A 19 18.68 22.46 9.18
CA PHE A 19 18.24 23.52 8.27
C PHE A 19 19.38 24.17 7.48
N ARG A 20 20.62 24.09 7.98
CA ARG A 20 21.83 24.57 7.28
C ARG A 20 22.30 23.57 6.23
N ASP A 21 22.16 22.28 6.48
CA ASP A 21 22.44 21.24 5.50
C ASP A 21 21.28 21.11 4.49
N ARG A 22 21.31 21.96 3.47
CA ARG A 22 20.30 21.99 2.40
C ARG A 22 20.13 20.64 1.72
N ARG A 23 21.21 19.86 1.57
CA ARG A 23 21.15 18.56 0.88
C ARG A 23 20.38 17.56 1.74
N THR A 24 20.73 17.44 3.01
CA THR A 24 20.04 16.53 3.94
C THR A 24 18.60 16.95 4.15
N LEU A 25 18.31 18.26 4.24
CA LEU A 25 16.95 18.77 4.34
C LEU A 25 16.12 18.46 3.08
N LEU A 26 16.66 18.70 1.88
CA LEU A 26 15.97 18.38 0.63
C LEU A 26 15.68 16.88 0.49
N LEU A 27 16.59 16.01 0.94
CA LEU A 27 16.36 14.57 0.93
C LEU A 27 15.32 14.13 1.97
N ALA A 28 15.39 14.68 3.19
CA ALA A 28 14.54 14.28 4.32
C ALA A 28 13.11 14.86 4.25
N LEU A 29 12.95 16.10 3.79
CA LEU A 29 11.66 16.80 3.74
C LEU A 29 11.11 16.96 2.33
N GLY A 30 11.96 16.93 1.29
CA GLY A 30 11.54 17.05 -0.10
C GLY A 30 11.36 15.70 -0.76
N LEU A 31 12.48 15.03 -1.07
CA LEU A 31 12.48 13.84 -1.91
C LEU A 31 11.75 12.66 -1.26
N SER A 32 12.08 12.29 -0.03
CA SER A 32 11.51 11.10 0.62
C SER A 32 9.98 11.20 0.80
N PRO A 33 9.41 12.29 1.36
CA PRO A 33 7.96 12.45 1.51
C PRO A 33 7.18 12.53 0.19
N LEU A 34 7.80 13.09 -0.85
CA LEU A 34 7.12 13.36 -2.13
C LEU A 34 7.21 12.17 -3.09
N LEU A 35 8.31 11.42 -3.06
CA LEU A 35 8.56 10.28 -3.95
C LEU A 35 7.49 9.20 -3.78
N THR A 36 7.12 8.86 -2.54
CA THR A 36 6.17 7.76 -2.28
C THR A 36 4.76 8.05 -2.83
N PRO A 37 4.12 9.20 -2.52
CA PRO A 37 2.85 9.57 -3.14
C PRO A 37 2.95 9.65 -4.67
N LEU A 38 4.04 10.22 -5.20
CA LEU A 38 4.25 10.34 -6.64
C LEU A 38 4.29 8.97 -7.31
N LEU A 39 5.01 8.00 -6.73
CA LEU A 39 5.09 6.64 -7.27
C LEU A 39 3.75 5.91 -7.20
N ILE A 40 3.05 5.96 -6.07
CA ILE A 40 1.78 5.24 -5.91
C ILE A 40 0.72 5.81 -6.85
N ILE A 41 0.60 7.14 -6.90
CA ILE A 41 -0.39 7.81 -7.72
C ILE A 41 -0.01 7.66 -9.20
N GLY A 42 1.27 7.83 -9.54
CA GLY A 42 1.79 7.62 -10.89
C GLY A 42 1.53 6.21 -11.41
N LEU A 43 1.97 5.17 -10.68
CA LEU A 43 1.74 3.78 -11.05
C LEU A 43 0.25 3.42 -11.07
N GLY A 44 -0.55 3.94 -10.13
CA GLY A 44 -1.99 3.76 -10.11
C GLY A 44 -2.68 4.35 -11.35
N THR A 45 -2.31 5.58 -11.73
CA THR A 45 -2.86 6.20 -12.96
C THR A 45 -2.45 5.46 -14.22
N LEU A 46 -1.20 5.00 -14.31
CA LEU A 46 -0.72 4.21 -15.45
C LEU A 46 -1.46 2.87 -15.57
N GLY A 47 -1.63 2.15 -14.45
CA GLY A 47 -2.38 0.90 -14.40
C GLY A 47 -3.84 1.07 -14.81
N GLU A 48 -4.51 2.11 -14.33
CA GLU A 48 -5.89 2.40 -14.72
C GLU A 48 -6.00 2.80 -16.20
N SER A 49 -5.10 3.65 -16.68
CA SER A 49 -5.11 4.10 -18.08
C SER A 49 -4.95 2.90 -19.02
N ARG A 50 -4.10 1.94 -18.66
CA ARG A 50 -4.00 0.64 -19.35
C ARG A 50 -5.29 -0.16 -19.27
N ALA A 51 -5.85 -0.36 -18.07
CA ALA A 51 -7.09 -1.11 -17.91
C ALA A 51 -8.26 -0.51 -18.71
N ARG A 52 -8.44 0.82 -18.68
CA ARG A 52 -9.42 1.54 -19.50
C ARG A 52 -9.17 1.31 -20.98
N SER A 53 -7.92 1.42 -21.43
CA SER A 53 -7.60 1.19 -22.84
C SER A 53 -7.94 -0.23 -23.31
N GLN A 54 -7.78 -1.25 -22.46
CA GLN A 54 -8.16 -2.64 -22.78
C GLN A 54 -9.68 -2.88 -22.74
N ILE A 55 -10.42 -2.07 -21.98
CA ILE A 55 -11.89 -2.14 -21.90
C ILE A 55 -12.55 -1.37 -23.05
N GLU A 56 -12.09 -0.16 -23.34
CA GLU A 56 -12.68 0.73 -24.34
C GLU A 56 -12.34 0.31 -25.77
N LYS A 57 -11.15 -0.25 -26.00
CA LYS A 57 -10.78 -0.75 -27.33
C LYS A 57 -11.58 -2.00 -27.69
N PRO A 58 -11.88 -2.21 -28.99
CA PRO A 58 -12.43 -3.47 -29.46
C PRO A 58 -11.53 -4.63 -28.99
N LEU A 59 -12.16 -5.71 -28.52
CA LEU A 59 -11.41 -6.89 -28.14
C LEU A 59 -10.91 -7.55 -29.42
N GLU A 60 -9.61 -7.47 -29.68
CA GLU A 60 -9.00 -8.18 -30.79
C GLU A 60 -8.92 -9.67 -30.43
N LEU A 61 -9.58 -10.51 -31.22
CA LEU A 61 -9.72 -11.93 -30.92
C LEU A 61 -9.34 -12.76 -32.15
N PRO A 62 -8.15 -13.37 -32.16
CA PRO A 62 -7.82 -14.43 -33.11
C PRO A 62 -8.72 -15.64 -32.85
N VAL A 63 -9.41 -16.09 -33.90
CA VAL A 63 -10.32 -17.24 -33.83
C VAL A 63 -9.90 -18.35 -34.79
N VAL A 64 -9.66 -19.53 -34.24
CA VAL A 64 -9.44 -20.76 -35.00
C VAL A 64 -10.77 -21.44 -35.26
N GLY A 65 -11.05 -21.82 -36.51
CA GLY A 65 -12.29 -22.51 -36.88
C GLY A 65 -13.52 -21.59 -36.91
N ARG A 66 -13.35 -20.32 -37.29
CA ARG A 66 -14.44 -19.33 -37.38
C ARG A 66 -15.60 -19.81 -38.26
N GLU A 67 -15.32 -20.60 -39.28
CA GLU A 67 -16.31 -21.19 -40.20
C GLU A 67 -17.25 -22.20 -39.52
N HIS A 68 -16.85 -22.76 -38.38
CA HIS A 68 -17.67 -23.72 -37.64
C HIS A 68 -18.83 -23.04 -36.87
N ALA A 69 -18.74 -21.75 -36.57
CA ALA A 69 -19.74 -21.05 -35.75
C ALA A 69 -20.08 -19.63 -36.26
N PRO A 70 -20.58 -19.47 -37.49
CA PRO A 70 -20.81 -18.14 -38.08
C PRO A 70 -21.75 -17.25 -37.24
N ASN A 71 -22.77 -17.85 -36.60
CA ASN A 71 -23.70 -17.10 -35.75
C ASN A 71 -23.05 -16.58 -34.45
N LEU A 72 -22.11 -17.34 -33.88
CA LEU A 72 -21.36 -16.92 -32.70
C LEU A 72 -20.41 -15.76 -33.05
N ILE A 73 -19.74 -15.87 -34.20
CA ILE A 73 -18.84 -14.83 -34.70
C ILE A 73 -19.60 -13.52 -34.94
N ALA A 74 -20.72 -13.56 -35.66
CA ALA A 74 -21.55 -12.37 -35.90
C ALA A 74 -22.07 -11.73 -34.59
N TRP A 75 -22.43 -12.56 -33.60
CA TRP A 75 -22.84 -12.07 -32.30
C TRP A 75 -21.68 -11.40 -31.53
N LEU A 76 -20.48 -11.98 -31.55
CA LEU A 76 -19.29 -11.40 -30.93
C LEU A 76 -18.90 -10.07 -31.59
N GLU A 77 -18.94 -9.98 -32.92
CA GLU A 77 -18.71 -8.73 -33.65
C GLU A 77 -19.70 -7.62 -33.23
N GLY A 78 -20.96 -7.99 -33.01
CA GLY A 78 -21.98 -7.09 -32.46
C GLY A 78 -21.71 -6.62 -31.01
N GLN A 79 -20.79 -7.26 -30.29
CA GLN A 79 -20.38 -6.91 -28.92
C GLN A 79 -19.02 -6.20 -28.87
N ASN A 80 -18.64 -5.51 -29.95
CA ASN A 80 -17.36 -4.77 -30.08
C ASN A 80 -16.12 -5.67 -29.94
N VAL A 81 -16.19 -6.87 -30.55
CA VAL A 81 -15.06 -7.80 -30.69
C VAL A 81 -14.60 -7.80 -32.15
N THR A 82 -13.33 -7.53 -32.40
CA THR A 82 -12.74 -7.59 -33.74
C THR A 82 -12.12 -8.96 -33.96
N ILE A 83 -12.73 -9.76 -34.84
CA ILE A 83 -12.27 -11.11 -35.14
C ILE A 83 -11.07 -11.04 -36.10
N LYS A 84 -9.94 -11.62 -35.66
CA LYS A 84 -8.71 -11.75 -36.46
C LYS A 84 -8.55 -13.16 -37.01
N ALA A 85 -7.78 -13.26 -38.09
CA ALA A 85 -7.31 -14.55 -38.58
C ALA A 85 -6.46 -15.26 -37.50
N PRO A 86 -6.57 -16.59 -37.36
CA PRO A 86 -5.79 -17.31 -36.37
C PRO A 86 -4.30 -17.26 -36.73
N PRO A 87 -3.40 -17.14 -35.73
CA PRO A 87 -1.96 -17.24 -35.97
C PRO A 87 -1.59 -18.64 -36.47
N LYS A 88 -0.53 -18.73 -37.29
CA LYS A 88 -0.04 -20.02 -37.82
C LYS A 88 0.40 -20.98 -36.71
N ASP A 89 0.99 -20.44 -35.65
CA ASP A 89 1.34 -21.16 -34.43
C ASP A 89 0.79 -20.39 -33.22
N ILE A 90 -0.23 -20.96 -32.59
CA ILE A 90 -0.92 -20.37 -31.44
C ILE A 90 0.00 -20.34 -30.22
N ASN A 91 0.80 -21.38 -30.02
CA ASN A 91 1.70 -21.47 -28.87
C ASN A 91 2.81 -20.44 -28.99
N ALA A 92 3.38 -20.31 -30.20
CA ALA A 92 4.39 -19.29 -30.46
C ALA A 92 3.82 -17.88 -30.30
N ALA A 93 2.61 -17.60 -30.80
CA ALA A 93 1.99 -16.27 -30.70
C ALA A 93 1.68 -15.83 -29.26
N ILE A 94 1.24 -16.77 -28.40
CA ILE A 94 1.03 -16.49 -26.98
C ILE A 94 2.36 -16.33 -26.25
N ALA A 95 3.35 -17.16 -26.59
CA ALA A 95 4.70 -17.08 -26.01
C ALA A 95 5.46 -15.82 -26.43
N SER A 96 5.29 -15.36 -27.68
CA SER A 96 5.87 -14.12 -28.21
C SER A 96 5.11 -12.87 -27.80
N GLN A 97 4.00 -13.02 -27.07
CA GLN A 97 3.14 -11.93 -26.59
C GLN A 97 2.49 -11.11 -27.71
N GLU A 98 2.36 -11.69 -28.91
CA GLU A 98 1.65 -11.08 -30.02
C GLU A 98 0.14 -11.07 -29.79
N GLU A 99 -0.38 -12.12 -29.14
CA GLU A 99 -1.80 -12.26 -28.83
C GLU A 99 -1.99 -12.64 -27.36
N ASP A 100 -2.91 -11.96 -26.68
CA ASP A 100 -3.18 -12.16 -25.25
C ASP A 100 -4.18 -13.31 -25.00
N VAL A 101 -5.04 -13.58 -25.96
CA VAL A 101 -6.06 -14.65 -25.89
C VAL A 101 -6.40 -15.15 -27.29
N VAL A 102 -6.58 -16.46 -27.44
CA VAL A 102 -7.04 -17.09 -28.68
C VAL A 102 -8.27 -17.95 -28.38
N LEU A 103 -9.31 -17.81 -29.20
CA LEU A 103 -10.48 -18.69 -29.16
C LEU A 103 -10.33 -19.78 -30.21
N ARG A 104 -10.45 -21.05 -29.80
CA ARG A 104 -10.50 -22.19 -30.70
C ARG A 104 -11.89 -22.81 -30.68
N ILE A 105 -12.46 -22.95 -31.88
CA ILE A 105 -13.77 -23.57 -32.12
C ILE A 105 -13.53 -24.92 -32.78
N GLY A 106 -13.82 -26.00 -32.04
CA GLY A 106 -13.64 -27.37 -32.51
C GLY A 106 -14.52 -27.69 -33.74
N PRO A 107 -14.09 -28.60 -34.63
CA PRO A 107 -14.86 -29.02 -35.79
C PRO A 107 -16.19 -29.71 -35.44
N GLU A 108 -16.33 -30.22 -34.22
CA GLU A 108 -17.57 -30.83 -33.72
C GLU A 108 -18.62 -29.79 -33.33
N PHE A 109 -18.25 -28.51 -33.22
CA PHE A 109 -19.13 -27.43 -32.80
C PHE A 109 -20.45 -27.38 -33.59
N PRO A 110 -20.46 -27.38 -34.95
CA PRO A 110 -21.70 -27.26 -35.71
C PRO A 110 -22.65 -28.43 -35.49
N GLU A 111 -22.12 -29.65 -35.38
CA GLU A 111 -22.92 -30.86 -35.19
C GLU A 111 -23.56 -30.87 -33.80
N GLN A 112 -22.77 -30.64 -32.76
CA GLN A 112 -23.24 -30.62 -31.38
C GLN A 112 -24.21 -29.45 -31.16
N TRP A 113 -23.91 -28.28 -31.74
CA TRP A 113 -24.78 -27.10 -31.64
C TRP A 113 -26.18 -27.33 -32.25
N ARG A 114 -26.26 -27.98 -33.42
CA ARG A 114 -27.54 -28.32 -34.06
C ARG A 114 -28.32 -29.36 -33.26
N LYS A 115 -27.63 -30.34 -32.67
CA LYS A 115 -28.23 -31.36 -31.78
C LYS A 115 -28.65 -30.81 -30.40
N SER A 116 -28.50 -29.50 -30.15
CA SER A 116 -28.71 -28.87 -28.85
C SER A 116 -27.84 -29.44 -27.72
N LEU A 117 -26.67 -30.00 -28.07
CA LEU A 117 -25.67 -30.45 -27.12
C LEU A 117 -24.72 -29.28 -26.76
N PRO A 118 -24.02 -29.34 -25.62
CA PRO A 118 -22.97 -28.38 -25.27
C PRO A 118 -21.85 -28.44 -26.31
N ALA A 119 -21.66 -27.40 -27.10
CA ALA A 119 -20.64 -27.36 -28.14
C ALA A 119 -19.29 -26.90 -27.56
N PRO A 120 -18.17 -27.59 -27.87
CA PRO A 120 -16.87 -27.31 -27.26
C PRO A 120 -16.26 -26.01 -27.79
N LEU A 121 -15.79 -25.18 -26.86
CA LEU A 121 -15.02 -23.97 -27.11
C LEU A 121 -13.80 -23.98 -26.18
N GLU A 122 -12.63 -23.65 -26.74
CA GLU A 122 -11.38 -23.57 -25.98
C GLU A 122 -10.88 -22.13 -25.95
N ILE A 123 -10.62 -21.61 -24.74
CA ILE A 123 -9.95 -20.33 -24.55
C ILE A 123 -8.49 -20.61 -24.21
N ILE A 124 -7.59 -20.22 -25.09
CA ILE A 124 -6.15 -20.45 -24.95
C ILE A 124 -5.52 -19.14 -24.48
N GLN A 125 -4.83 -19.21 -23.34
CA GLN A 125 -4.19 -18.07 -22.69
C GLN A 125 -2.96 -18.52 -21.90
N ASP A 126 -2.08 -17.58 -21.59
CA ASP A 126 -1.08 -17.75 -20.53
C ASP A 126 -1.59 -17.10 -19.24
N SER A 127 -1.98 -17.93 -18.27
CA SER A 127 -2.50 -17.48 -16.98
C SER A 127 -1.49 -16.74 -16.10
N THR A 128 -0.20 -16.81 -16.42
CA THR A 128 0.84 -16.07 -15.69
C THR A 128 0.95 -14.60 -16.13
N ARG A 129 0.32 -14.24 -17.25
CA ARG A 129 0.35 -12.88 -17.80
C ARG A 129 -0.84 -12.06 -17.32
N GLN A 130 -0.55 -10.93 -16.67
CA GLN A 130 -1.58 -9.98 -16.24
C GLN A 130 -2.33 -9.34 -17.41
N ASP A 131 -1.65 -9.13 -18.55
CA ASP A 131 -2.26 -8.51 -19.73
C ASP A 131 -3.37 -9.37 -20.35
N ALA A 132 -3.30 -10.70 -20.20
CA ALA A 132 -4.32 -11.63 -20.70
C ALA A 132 -5.58 -11.68 -19.82
N GLU A 133 -5.50 -11.25 -18.56
CA GLU A 133 -6.58 -11.43 -17.59
C GLU A 133 -7.87 -10.68 -17.98
N ILE A 134 -7.73 -9.42 -18.43
CA ILE A 134 -8.88 -8.59 -18.83
C ILE A 134 -9.52 -9.10 -20.13
N PRO A 135 -8.78 -9.32 -21.23
CA PRO A 135 -9.30 -9.94 -22.46
C PRO A 135 -10.05 -11.25 -22.21
N VAL A 136 -9.47 -12.14 -21.39
CA VAL A 136 -10.05 -13.46 -21.11
C VAL A 136 -11.33 -13.34 -20.31
N ARG A 137 -11.36 -12.50 -19.27
CA ARG A 137 -12.59 -12.25 -18.50
C ARG A 137 -13.70 -11.64 -19.38
N ARG A 138 -13.37 -10.71 -20.30
CA ARG A 138 -14.33 -10.18 -21.29
C ARG A 138 -14.87 -11.30 -22.17
N LEU A 139 -14.00 -12.12 -22.76
CA LEU A 139 -14.39 -13.23 -23.63
C LEU A 139 -15.28 -14.25 -22.90
N GLN A 140 -14.91 -14.66 -21.70
CA GLN A 140 -15.71 -15.59 -20.88
C GLN A 140 -17.11 -15.03 -20.57
N GLY A 141 -17.20 -13.74 -20.23
CA GLY A 141 -18.49 -13.07 -20.00
C GLY A 141 -19.37 -13.06 -21.25
N LEU A 142 -18.78 -12.73 -22.41
CA LEU A 142 -19.47 -12.75 -23.70
C LEU A 142 -19.97 -14.16 -24.08
N LEU A 143 -19.10 -15.17 -24.00
CA LEU A 143 -19.48 -16.56 -24.30
C LEU A 143 -20.57 -17.08 -23.36
N SER A 144 -20.49 -16.74 -22.07
CA SER A 144 -21.52 -17.10 -21.08
C SER A 144 -22.86 -16.43 -21.38
N ALA A 145 -22.85 -15.16 -21.80
CA ALA A 145 -24.06 -14.44 -22.19
C ALA A 145 -24.71 -15.05 -23.45
N TYR A 146 -23.92 -15.35 -24.48
CA TYR A 146 -24.40 -16.03 -25.69
C TYR A 146 -24.97 -17.42 -25.38
N GLY A 147 -24.26 -18.21 -24.57
CA GLY A 147 -24.71 -19.53 -24.12
C GLY A 147 -26.02 -19.47 -23.34
N GLY A 148 -26.17 -18.48 -22.45
CA GLY A 148 -27.41 -18.25 -21.69
C GLY A 148 -28.60 -17.85 -22.57
N GLN A 149 -28.40 -16.99 -23.58
CA GLN A 149 -29.43 -16.61 -24.55
C GLN A 149 -29.89 -17.82 -25.37
N ALA A 150 -28.93 -18.54 -25.97
CA ALA A 150 -29.23 -19.72 -26.78
C ALA A 150 -29.88 -20.85 -25.95
N GLY A 151 -29.41 -21.08 -24.72
CA GLY A 151 -30.00 -22.04 -23.79
C GLY A 151 -31.45 -21.71 -23.45
N SER A 152 -31.74 -20.43 -23.19
CA SER A 152 -33.11 -19.98 -22.89
C SER A 152 -34.06 -20.20 -24.07
N LEU A 153 -33.63 -19.89 -25.30
CA LEU A 153 -34.41 -20.15 -26.51
C LEU A 153 -34.66 -21.65 -26.73
N ARG A 154 -33.66 -22.49 -26.46
CA ARG A 154 -33.76 -23.96 -26.56
C ARG A 154 -34.75 -24.55 -25.55
N LEU A 155 -34.87 -23.95 -24.35
CA LEU A 155 -35.85 -24.36 -23.35
C LEU A 155 -37.26 -23.95 -23.77
N LEU A 156 -37.43 -22.69 -24.21
CA LEU A 156 -38.72 -22.18 -24.69
C LEU A 156 -39.26 -23.00 -25.87
N ALA A 157 -38.41 -23.36 -26.83
CA ALA A 157 -38.78 -24.20 -27.97
C ALA A 157 -39.26 -25.61 -27.57
N ARG A 158 -38.94 -26.07 -26.36
CA ARG A 158 -39.37 -27.35 -25.79
C ARG A 158 -40.51 -27.21 -24.78
N GLY A 159 -41.13 -26.02 -24.68
CA GLY A 159 -42.19 -25.72 -23.71
C GLY A 159 -41.71 -25.65 -22.26
N VAL A 160 -40.39 -25.61 -22.04
CA VAL A 160 -39.80 -25.49 -20.70
C VAL A 160 -39.54 -24.01 -20.42
N SER A 161 -40.07 -23.51 -19.32
CA SER A 161 -39.75 -22.15 -18.87
C SER A 161 -38.26 -22.03 -18.56
N PRO A 162 -37.53 -21.04 -19.11
CA PRO A 162 -36.12 -20.79 -18.75
C PRO A 162 -35.90 -20.59 -17.24
N GLY A 163 -36.92 -20.06 -16.55
CA GLY A 163 -36.89 -19.91 -15.09
C GLY A 163 -36.79 -21.24 -14.35
N ALA A 164 -37.29 -22.35 -14.93
CA ALA A 164 -37.16 -23.67 -14.34
C ALA A 164 -35.70 -24.15 -14.27
N ALA A 165 -34.84 -23.68 -15.18
CA ALA A 165 -33.40 -23.99 -15.16
C ALA A 165 -32.61 -23.08 -14.22
N SER A 166 -33.17 -21.93 -13.82
CA SER A 166 -32.56 -20.96 -12.90
C SER A 166 -33.24 -21.00 -11.54
N ALA A 167 -33.14 -22.14 -10.85
CA ALA A 167 -33.78 -22.39 -9.56
C ALA A 167 -33.32 -21.44 -8.43
N ILE A 168 -32.14 -20.83 -8.57
CA ILE A 168 -31.57 -19.93 -7.55
C ILE A 168 -31.24 -18.59 -8.20
N GLN A 169 -31.92 -17.52 -7.76
CA GLN A 169 -31.60 -16.16 -8.14
C GLN A 169 -30.73 -15.50 -7.06
N ILE A 170 -29.43 -15.36 -7.34
CA ILE A 170 -28.50 -14.71 -6.40
C ILE A 170 -28.62 -13.19 -6.54
N ARG A 171 -29.27 -12.53 -5.58
CA ARG A 171 -29.26 -11.06 -5.47
C ARG A 171 -28.12 -10.60 -4.56
N LYS A 172 -27.09 -9.99 -5.14
CA LYS A 172 -26.00 -9.35 -4.39
C LYS A 172 -26.41 -7.92 -4.05
N THR A 173 -26.44 -7.58 -2.76
CA THR A 173 -26.65 -6.20 -2.29
C THR A 173 -25.36 -5.76 -1.62
N ASP A 174 -24.67 -4.76 -2.18
CA ASP A 174 -23.47 -4.20 -1.57
C ASP A 174 -23.87 -3.17 -0.51
N LEU A 175 -23.44 -3.39 0.74
CA LEU A 175 -23.67 -2.49 1.86
C LEU A 175 -22.47 -1.55 2.09
N ALA A 176 -21.42 -1.63 1.26
CA ALA A 176 -20.26 -0.76 1.37
C ALA A 176 -20.66 0.70 1.09
N THR A 177 -20.22 1.60 1.97
CA THR A 177 -20.35 3.03 1.72
C THR A 177 -19.49 3.44 0.51
N PRO A 178 -19.82 4.55 -0.18
CA PRO A 178 -18.99 5.08 -1.26
C PRO A 178 -17.52 5.30 -0.85
N GLU A 179 -17.29 5.71 0.39
CA GLU A 179 -15.96 5.90 0.98
C GLU A 179 -15.23 4.57 1.13
N ALA A 180 -15.90 3.52 1.63
CA ALA A 180 -15.31 2.19 1.78
C ALA A 180 -14.97 1.54 0.42
N GLN A 181 -15.79 1.79 -0.61
CA GLN A 181 -15.49 1.32 -1.97
C GLN A 181 -14.26 2.04 -2.56
N ARG A 182 -14.19 3.37 -2.43
CA ARG A 182 -13.02 4.17 -2.87
C ARG A 182 -11.74 3.77 -2.12
N GLY A 183 -11.85 3.50 -0.82
CA GLY A 183 -10.74 3.08 0.03
C GLY A 183 -10.23 1.66 -0.20
N ARG A 184 -10.90 0.84 -1.03
CA ARG A 184 -10.55 -0.59 -1.20
C ARG A 184 -9.15 -0.79 -1.79
N VAL A 185 -8.76 0.00 -2.78
CA VAL A 185 -7.43 -0.10 -3.41
C VAL A 185 -6.34 0.46 -2.47
N LEU A 186 -6.61 1.57 -1.78
CA LEU A 186 -5.66 2.16 -0.80
C LEU A 186 -5.42 1.26 0.40
N SER A 187 -6.40 0.43 0.76
CA SER A 187 -6.39 -0.36 1.99
C SER A 187 -5.16 -1.28 2.08
N PHE A 188 -4.61 -1.74 0.96
CA PHE A 188 -3.49 -2.69 0.99
C PHE A 188 -2.12 -2.03 1.12
N ILE A 189 -1.93 -0.88 0.47
CA ILE A 189 -0.59 -0.30 0.28
C ILE A 189 -0.35 0.91 1.19
N LEU A 190 -1.37 1.75 1.39
CA LEU A 190 -1.23 3.01 2.12
C LEU A 190 -0.80 2.84 3.59
N PRO A 191 -1.40 1.92 4.39
CA PRO A 191 -1.03 1.79 5.79
C PRO A 191 0.45 1.46 5.98
N TYR A 192 0.96 0.56 5.15
CA TYR A 192 2.35 0.12 5.17
C TYR A 192 3.32 1.30 5.00
N PHE A 193 3.13 2.10 3.94
CA PHE A 193 3.99 3.24 3.66
C PHE A 193 3.92 4.30 4.76
N LEU A 194 2.71 4.66 5.21
CA LEU A 194 2.55 5.68 6.25
C LEU A 194 3.18 5.26 7.58
N ILE A 195 3.06 3.98 7.95
CA ILE A 195 3.68 3.45 9.17
C ILE A 195 5.20 3.52 9.06
N ILE A 196 5.79 3.09 7.94
CA ILE A 196 7.24 3.16 7.73
C ILE A 196 7.73 4.60 7.71
N SER A 197 7.06 5.48 6.98
CA SER A 197 7.42 6.90 6.93
C SER A 197 7.37 7.54 8.31
N ALA A 198 6.37 7.22 9.14
CA ALA A 198 6.29 7.72 10.51
C ALA A 198 7.40 7.14 11.40
N PHE A 199 7.64 5.82 11.33
CA PHE A 199 8.60 5.12 12.17
C PHE A 199 10.06 5.48 11.85
N LEU A 200 10.38 5.73 10.56
CA LEU A 200 11.73 6.04 10.11
C LEU A 200 11.94 7.51 9.72
N GLY A 201 10.93 8.36 9.86
CA GLY A 201 10.98 9.76 9.39
C GLY A 201 12.08 10.62 10.04
N GLY A 202 12.57 10.23 11.21
CA GLY A 202 13.64 10.93 11.94
C GLY A 202 15.03 10.31 11.81
N VAL A 203 15.19 9.28 10.97
CA VAL A 203 16.44 8.50 10.86
C VAL A 203 17.65 9.37 10.55
N SER A 204 17.54 10.27 9.56
CA SER A 204 18.69 11.06 9.09
C SER A 204 19.28 11.91 10.20
N LEU A 205 18.44 12.56 11.01
CA LEU A 205 18.87 13.35 12.16
C LEU A 205 19.45 12.46 13.26
N ILE A 206 18.80 11.35 13.61
CA ILE A 206 19.29 10.48 14.70
C ILE A 206 20.65 9.86 14.36
N LEU A 207 20.84 9.39 13.13
CA LEU A 207 22.10 8.78 12.73
C LEU A 207 23.26 9.78 12.81
N ASP A 208 23.10 10.98 12.25
CA ASP A 208 24.16 12.00 12.29
C ASP A 208 24.38 12.54 13.72
N ALA A 209 23.30 12.87 14.44
CA ALA A 209 23.37 13.44 15.78
C ALA A 209 23.76 12.45 16.87
N THR A 210 23.71 11.13 16.63
CA THR A 210 24.09 10.11 17.62
C THR A 210 25.29 9.30 17.17
N ALA A 211 25.17 8.53 16.09
CA ALA A 211 26.26 7.68 15.61
C ALA A 211 27.37 8.51 14.96
N GLY A 212 27.01 9.55 14.19
CA GLY A 212 27.95 10.47 13.55
C GLY A 212 28.77 11.27 14.57
N GLU A 213 28.13 11.83 15.60
CA GLU A 213 28.85 12.51 16.70
C GLU A 213 29.77 11.56 17.48
N ARG A 214 29.40 10.27 17.61
CA ARG A 214 30.26 9.25 18.24
C ARG A 214 31.49 8.98 17.39
N GLU A 215 31.29 8.76 16.09
CA GLU A 215 32.36 8.49 15.12
C GLU A 215 33.33 9.68 15.00
N ARG A 216 32.82 10.91 15.10
CA ARG A 216 33.63 12.15 15.10
C ARG A 216 34.21 12.50 16.48
N GLN A 217 34.04 11.65 17.49
CA GLN A 217 34.50 11.86 18.86
C GLN A 217 34.01 13.16 19.50
N SER A 218 32.91 13.74 19.02
CA SER A 218 32.33 14.98 19.55
C SER A 218 31.33 14.75 20.69
N LEU A 219 30.90 13.50 20.89
CA LEU A 219 30.04 13.13 22.03
C LEU A 219 30.72 13.29 23.39
N GLU A 220 32.01 12.97 23.50
CA GLU A 220 32.73 13.01 24.78
C GLU A 220 32.80 14.44 25.36
N PRO A 221 33.24 15.47 24.59
CA PRO A 221 33.17 16.86 25.04
C PRO A 221 31.75 17.32 25.39
N LEU A 222 30.74 16.86 24.63
CA LEU A 222 29.34 17.23 24.87
C LEU A 222 28.83 16.68 26.21
N LEU A 223 29.24 15.46 26.58
CA LEU A 223 28.88 14.81 27.84
C LEU A 223 29.69 15.35 29.04
N ALA A 224 30.79 16.05 28.80
CA ALA A 224 31.57 16.76 29.81
C ALA A 224 30.99 18.15 30.15
N THR A 225 30.00 18.64 29.38
CA THR A 225 29.32 19.90 29.70
C THR A 225 28.49 19.78 30.99
N PRO A 226 28.23 20.89 31.71
CA PRO A 226 27.43 20.88 32.94
C PRO A 226 25.93 20.58 32.71
N ALA A 227 25.53 20.19 31.49
CA ALA A 227 24.16 19.81 31.16
C ALA A 227 23.90 18.34 31.53
N PRO A 228 22.74 18.02 32.12
CA PRO A 228 22.41 16.64 32.45
C PRO A 228 22.26 15.81 31.17
N ARG A 229 22.93 14.66 31.10
CA ARG A 229 22.96 13.78 29.91
C ARG A 229 21.56 13.45 29.37
N GLY A 230 20.59 13.21 30.27
CA GLY A 230 19.20 12.95 29.89
C GLY A 230 18.53 14.11 29.14
N ALA A 231 18.89 15.37 29.43
CA ALA A 231 18.38 16.54 28.70
C ALA A 231 18.98 16.65 27.30
N ILE A 232 20.25 16.27 27.13
CA ILE A 232 20.94 16.28 25.84
C ILE A 232 20.27 15.27 24.90
N VAL A 233 20.08 14.03 25.36
CA VAL A 233 19.43 12.96 24.59
C VAL A 233 17.99 13.31 24.25
N SER A 234 17.24 13.78 25.25
CA SER A 234 15.84 14.17 25.05
C SER A 234 15.71 15.33 24.06
N GLY A 235 16.69 16.25 24.01
CA GLY A 235 16.74 17.32 23.03
C GLY A 235 16.97 16.81 21.61
N LYS A 236 17.87 15.82 21.43
CA LYS A 236 18.12 15.15 20.15
C LYS A 236 16.88 14.38 19.67
N ILE A 237 16.25 13.59 20.56
CA ILE A 237 15.02 12.85 20.25
C ILE A 237 13.89 13.82 19.89
N ALA A 238 13.71 14.91 20.65
CA ALA A 238 12.67 15.90 20.37
C ALA A 238 12.87 16.57 18.99
N ALA A 239 14.11 16.91 18.64
CA ALA A 239 14.42 17.45 17.30
C ALA A 239 14.07 16.44 16.20
N ALA A 240 14.41 15.16 16.39
CA ALA A 240 14.07 14.10 15.45
C ALA A 240 12.55 13.91 15.31
N CYS A 241 11.80 13.96 16.42
CA CYS A 241 10.35 13.89 16.40
C CYS A 241 9.74 15.06 15.61
N VAL A 242 10.24 16.29 15.79
CA VAL A 242 9.76 17.46 15.03
C VAL A 242 9.97 17.27 13.53
N ILE A 243 11.17 16.85 13.13
CA ILE A 243 11.49 16.61 11.71
C ILE A 243 10.65 15.47 11.13
N ALA A 244 10.49 14.38 11.87
CA ALA A 244 9.66 13.25 11.46
C ALA A 244 8.18 13.63 11.34
N LEU A 245 7.64 14.47 12.24
CA LEU A 245 6.26 14.96 12.17
C LEU A 245 6.06 15.91 10.97
N ILE A 246 7.02 16.80 10.69
CA ILE A 246 6.98 17.67 9.51
C ILE A 246 7.04 16.82 8.24
N SER A 247 7.98 15.87 8.17
CA SER A 247 8.13 14.93 7.06
C SER A 247 6.82 14.16 6.82
N LEU A 248 6.22 13.61 7.89
CA LEU A 248 4.94 12.91 7.83
C LEU A 248 3.79 13.81 7.35
N LEU A 249 3.70 15.05 7.84
CA LEU A 249 2.71 16.02 7.37
C LEU A 249 2.88 16.30 5.88
N LEU A 250 4.12 16.49 5.42
CA LEU A 250 4.42 16.69 4.00
C LEU A 250 4.02 15.47 3.16
N THR A 251 4.27 14.24 3.64
CA THR A 251 3.82 13.01 2.97
C THR A 251 2.31 12.98 2.82
N LEU A 252 1.56 13.28 3.88
CA LEU A 252 0.09 13.28 3.84
C LEU A 252 -0.47 14.38 2.94
N LEU A 253 0.14 15.57 2.94
CA LEU A 253 -0.21 16.65 2.02
C LEU A 253 0.13 16.31 0.57
N ALA A 254 1.25 15.64 0.32
CA ALA A 254 1.65 15.17 -1.00
C ALA A 254 0.67 14.09 -1.54
N PHE A 255 0.19 13.18 -0.69
CA PHE A 255 -0.91 12.28 -1.06
C PHE A 255 -2.17 13.05 -1.45
N LYS A 256 -2.57 14.06 -0.67
CA LYS A 256 -3.73 14.88 -0.99
C LYS A 256 -3.56 15.64 -2.31
N LEU A 257 -2.41 16.29 -2.51
CA LEU A 257 -2.11 17.04 -3.73
C LEU A 257 -2.06 16.12 -4.95
N GLY A 258 -1.39 14.98 -4.85
CA GLY A 258 -1.36 14.01 -5.94
C GLY A 258 -2.75 13.45 -6.26
N ALA A 259 -3.59 13.23 -5.24
CA ALA A 259 -4.97 12.80 -5.42
C ALA A 259 -5.80 13.83 -6.21
N LEU A 260 -5.61 15.12 -5.92
CA LEU A 260 -6.28 16.22 -6.62
C LEU A 260 -5.83 16.36 -8.08
N LEU A 261 -4.55 16.15 -8.36
CA LEU A 261 -3.96 16.27 -9.69
C LEU A 261 -4.26 15.07 -10.60
N SER A 262 -4.65 13.94 -10.02
CA SER A 262 -4.98 12.74 -10.78
C SER A 262 -6.39 12.82 -11.37
N PRO A 263 -6.57 12.54 -12.67
CA PRO A 263 -7.88 12.64 -13.34
C PRO A 263 -8.87 11.54 -12.95
N SER A 264 -8.41 10.46 -12.31
CA SER A 264 -9.21 9.24 -12.14
C SER A 264 -8.96 8.54 -10.78
N VAL A 265 -8.18 7.44 -10.72
CA VAL A 265 -7.90 6.67 -9.50
C VAL A 265 -7.40 7.56 -8.38
N GLY A 266 -6.50 8.50 -8.63
CA GLY A 266 -6.00 9.40 -7.58
C GLY A 266 -7.10 10.26 -6.96
N ARG A 267 -8.16 10.64 -7.69
CA ARG A 267 -9.30 11.36 -7.11
C ARG A 267 -10.15 10.48 -6.19
N GLN A 268 -10.20 9.17 -6.44
CA GLN A 268 -10.78 8.21 -5.48
C GLN A 268 -9.91 8.06 -4.22
N MET A 269 -8.65 8.47 -4.27
CA MET A 269 -7.71 8.52 -3.15
C MET A 269 -7.79 9.84 -2.36
N GLU A 270 -8.77 10.71 -2.62
CA GLU A 270 -8.86 11.99 -1.91
C GLU A 270 -9.06 11.79 -0.40
N VAL A 271 -8.13 12.32 0.38
CA VAL A 271 -8.18 12.30 1.84
C VAL A 271 -8.63 13.68 2.34
N SER A 272 -9.71 13.71 3.11
CA SER A 272 -10.20 14.95 3.72
C SER A 272 -9.19 15.51 4.73
N PHE A 273 -9.23 16.82 4.98
CA PHE A 273 -8.37 17.44 6.00
C PHE A 273 -8.59 16.84 7.41
N MET A 274 -9.83 16.46 7.72
CA MET A 274 -10.15 15.76 8.97
C MET A 274 -9.48 14.39 9.04
N ALA A 275 -9.46 13.65 7.93
CA ALA A 275 -8.75 12.38 7.85
C ALA A 275 -7.23 12.56 7.97
N ILE A 276 -6.64 13.61 7.39
CA ILE A 276 -5.22 13.96 7.60
C ILE A 276 -4.94 14.20 9.09
N GLY A 277 -5.79 14.95 9.79
CA GLY A 277 -5.65 15.18 11.23
C GLY A 277 -5.71 13.87 12.03
N LYS A 278 -6.65 12.98 11.71
CA LYS A 278 -6.74 11.64 12.32
C LYS A 278 -5.49 10.81 12.03
N LEU A 279 -5.00 10.79 10.79
CA LEU A 279 -3.80 10.04 10.40
C LEU A 279 -2.55 10.56 11.11
N LEU A 280 -2.39 11.88 11.23
CA LEU A 280 -1.31 12.48 12.03
C LEU A 280 -1.37 12.02 13.49
N LEU A 281 -2.56 12.03 14.11
CA LEU A 281 -2.73 11.58 15.48
C LEU A 281 -2.47 10.07 15.63
N ILE A 282 -2.91 9.26 14.66
CA ILE A 282 -2.65 7.83 14.61
C ILE A 282 -1.15 7.58 14.47
N LEU A 283 -0.43 8.31 13.62
CA LEU A 283 0.97 8.00 13.34
C LEU A 283 1.94 8.66 14.34
N MET A 284 1.48 9.63 15.12
CA MET A 284 2.29 10.33 16.10
C MET A 284 2.99 9.37 17.09
N PRO A 285 2.32 8.41 17.78
CA PRO A 285 3.04 7.44 18.61
C PRO A 285 4.13 6.64 17.88
N MET A 286 3.95 6.31 16.59
CA MET A 286 4.99 5.63 15.81
C MET A 286 6.21 6.50 15.58
N VAL A 287 6.04 7.80 15.40
CA VAL A 287 7.15 8.75 15.31
C VAL A 287 7.98 8.68 16.60
N PHE A 288 7.33 8.76 17.76
CA PHE A 288 8.03 8.71 19.05
C PHE A 288 8.69 7.34 19.30
N ILE A 289 8.00 6.24 19.02
CA ILE A 289 8.55 4.88 19.17
C ILE A 289 9.76 4.70 18.25
N GLY A 290 9.64 5.11 17.00
CA GLY A 290 10.71 5.02 16.00
C GLY A 290 11.94 5.82 16.38
N THR A 291 11.80 7.11 16.67
CA THR A 291 12.94 7.98 17.02
C THR A 291 13.63 7.55 18.31
N THR A 292 12.87 7.15 19.34
CA THR A 292 13.44 6.70 20.62
C THR A 292 14.16 5.37 20.49
N LEU A 293 13.57 4.39 19.78
CA LEU A 293 14.20 3.09 19.52
C LEU A 293 15.47 3.24 18.65
N LEU A 294 15.40 4.06 17.60
CA LEU A 294 16.56 4.39 16.77
C LEU A 294 17.67 5.04 17.58
N THR A 295 17.33 5.97 18.47
CA THR A 295 18.32 6.62 19.35
C THR A 295 18.97 5.61 20.28
N TYR A 296 18.17 4.70 20.86
CA TYR A 296 18.67 3.63 21.73
C TYR A 296 19.67 2.72 21.00
N LEU A 297 19.35 2.33 19.76
CA LEU A 297 20.22 1.47 18.93
C LEU A 297 21.45 2.22 18.40
N ALA A 298 21.28 3.44 17.91
CA ALA A 298 22.38 4.27 17.41
C ALA A 298 23.39 4.61 18.52
N ALA A 299 22.92 4.80 19.76
CA ALA A 299 23.79 5.01 20.91
C ALA A 299 24.61 3.76 21.29
N ALA A 300 24.21 2.57 20.81
CA ALA A 300 24.96 1.32 20.98
C ALA A 300 26.04 1.11 19.91
N ALA A 301 25.81 1.65 18.72
CA ALA A 301 26.67 1.43 17.56
C ALA A 301 28.03 2.13 17.71
N LYS A 302 29.09 1.48 17.25
CA LYS A 302 30.45 2.03 17.23
C LYS A 302 30.72 2.91 16.01
N SER A 303 29.96 2.74 14.93
CA SER A 303 30.11 3.50 13.68
C SER A 303 28.76 3.82 13.05
N MET A 304 28.73 4.80 12.14
CA MET A 304 27.57 5.13 11.32
C MET A 304 27.08 3.90 10.52
N LYS A 305 28.01 3.06 10.04
CA LYS A 305 27.71 1.83 9.28
C LYS A 305 27.00 0.78 10.14
N GLU A 306 27.42 0.62 11.40
CA GLU A 306 26.77 -0.31 12.33
C GLU A 306 25.37 0.20 12.75
N ALA A 307 25.23 1.51 12.99
CA ALA A 307 23.91 2.10 13.24
C ALA A 307 22.98 1.92 12.03
N GLN A 308 23.51 2.03 10.81
CA GLN A 308 22.76 1.83 9.58
C GLN A 308 22.37 0.35 9.37
N SER A 309 23.18 -0.62 9.77
CA SER A 309 22.84 -2.05 9.63
C SER A 309 21.63 -2.43 10.50
N HIS A 310 21.43 -1.77 11.65
CA HIS A 310 20.23 -1.92 12.47
C HIS A 310 18.95 -1.41 11.77
N MET A 311 19.06 -0.53 10.76
CA MET A 311 17.89 -0.06 10.02
C MET A 311 17.19 -1.18 9.26
N THR A 312 17.94 -2.17 8.75
CA THR A 312 17.35 -3.31 8.04
C THR A 312 16.33 -4.03 8.93
N TRP A 313 16.69 -4.30 10.18
CA TRP A 313 15.79 -4.93 11.15
C TRP A 313 14.60 -4.04 11.53
N LEU A 314 14.84 -2.74 11.66
CA LEU A 314 13.79 -1.77 11.95
C LEU A 314 12.79 -1.60 10.79
N MET A 315 13.24 -1.73 9.55
CA MET A 315 12.35 -1.74 8.37
C MET A 315 11.47 -2.99 8.32
N LEU A 316 11.96 -4.13 8.83
CA LEU A 316 11.20 -5.38 8.86
C LEU A 316 10.12 -5.42 9.96
N LEU A 317 10.32 -4.69 11.07
CA LEU A 317 9.38 -4.68 12.20
C LEU A 317 7.93 -4.29 11.79
N PRO A 318 7.70 -3.19 11.07
CA PRO A 318 6.37 -2.84 10.54
C PRO A 318 5.80 -3.84 9.51
N MET A 319 6.66 -4.59 8.82
CA MET A 319 6.23 -5.54 7.77
C MET A 319 5.52 -6.74 8.39
N LEU A 320 6.02 -7.29 9.49
CA LEU A 320 5.53 -8.57 10.03
C LEU A 320 4.01 -8.57 10.30
N PRO A 321 3.43 -7.59 11.02
CA PRO A 321 1.98 -7.59 11.27
C PRO A 321 1.18 -7.36 9.99
N THR A 322 1.72 -6.58 9.05
CA THR A 322 1.07 -6.33 7.76
C THR A 322 0.97 -7.60 6.92
N ILE A 323 2.04 -8.41 6.86
CA ILE A 323 2.04 -9.69 6.15
C ILE A 323 1.07 -10.67 6.80
N VAL A 324 1.06 -10.77 8.13
CA VAL A 324 0.13 -11.64 8.87
C VAL A 324 -1.33 -11.27 8.57
N LEU A 325 -1.66 -9.98 8.56
CA LEU A 325 -3.02 -9.52 8.24
C LEU A 325 -3.39 -9.73 6.77
N MET A 326 -2.42 -9.74 5.86
CA MET A 326 -2.65 -10.02 4.45
C MET A 326 -2.99 -11.49 4.20
N VAL A 327 -2.36 -12.41 4.95
CA VAL A 327 -2.61 -13.84 4.86
C VAL A 327 -3.87 -14.24 5.65
N ASN A 328 -4.07 -13.66 6.84
CA ASN A 328 -5.20 -13.95 7.70
C ASN A 328 -5.88 -12.64 8.14
N PRO A 329 -6.90 -12.18 7.39
CA PRO A 329 -7.67 -11.00 7.77
C PRO A 329 -8.52 -11.31 9.00
N VAL A 330 -7.97 -11.03 10.19
CA VAL A 330 -8.68 -11.18 11.46
C VAL A 330 -9.71 -10.06 11.64
N LYS A 331 -10.85 -10.41 12.24
CA LYS A 331 -11.84 -9.41 12.68
C LYS A 331 -11.18 -8.44 13.64
N THR A 332 -11.48 -7.15 13.49
CA THR A 332 -10.92 -6.11 14.36
C THR A 332 -11.39 -6.33 15.80
N GLN A 333 -10.43 -6.52 16.72
CA GLN A 333 -10.67 -6.75 18.15
C GLN A 333 -9.92 -5.71 18.99
N LEU A 334 -10.33 -5.49 20.24
CA LEU A 334 -9.79 -4.39 21.05
C LEU A 334 -8.28 -4.53 21.33
N TRP A 335 -7.80 -5.75 21.57
CA TRP A 335 -6.37 -6.00 21.87
C TRP A 335 -5.45 -5.60 20.71
N GLN A 336 -5.96 -5.57 19.47
CA GLN A 336 -5.20 -5.19 18.29
C GLN A 336 -4.74 -3.73 18.35
N PHE A 337 -5.50 -2.87 19.03
CA PHE A 337 -5.14 -1.47 19.24
C PHE A 337 -4.05 -1.27 20.29
N ALA A 338 -3.74 -2.31 21.08
CA ALA A 338 -2.64 -2.27 22.05
C ALA A 338 -1.28 -2.58 21.41
N VAL A 339 -1.26 -3.29 20.28
CA VAL A 339 -0.05 -3.82 19.65
C VAL A 339 0.48 -2.84 18.58
N PRO A 340 1.72 -2.34 18.70
CA PRO A 340 2.34 -1.48 17.68
C PRO A 340 2.34 -2.10 16.28
N PHE A 341 2.34 -1.25 15.26
CA PHE A 341 2.16 -1.56 13.83
C PHE A 341 0.79 -2.14 13.47
N LEU A 342 0.29 -3.09 14.26
CA LEU A 342 -1.03 -3.69 14.05
C LEU A 342 -2.15 -2.68 14.35
N ALA A 343 -2.02 -1.93 15.45
CA ALA A 343 -2.96 -0.86 15.81
C ALA A 343 -3.03 0.22 14.72
N GLN A 344 -1.88 0.68 14.22
CA GLN A 344 -1.82 1.69 13.18
C GLN A 344 -2.40 1.17 11.86
N ASN A 345 -2.13 -0.08 11.49
CA ASN A 345 -2.72 -0.69 10.31
C ASN A 345 -4.25 -0.65 10.39
N GLN A 346 -4.84 -1.14 11.49
CA GLN A 346 -6.29 -1.15 11.71
C GLN A 346 -6.90 0.26 11.75
N LEU A 347 -6.26 1.22 12.42
CA LEU A 347 -6.76 2.59 12.52
C LEU A 347 -6.69 3.35 11.19
N ILE A 348 -5.61 3.16 10.41
CA ILE A 348 -5.49 3.77 9.07
C ILE A 348 -6.57 3.20 8.15
N LEU A 349 -6.79 1.88 8.16
CA LEU A 349 -7.85 1.24 7.39
C LEU A 349 -9.23 1.81 7.73
N LYS A 350 -9.52 2.00 9.02
CA LYS A 350 -10.77 2.64 9.47
C LYS A 350 -10.92 4.05 8.92
N VAL A 351 -9.87 4.87 8.97
CA VAL A 351 -9.91 6.24 8.43
C VAL A 351 -10.13 6.24 6.91
N VAL A 352 -9.42 5.38 6.18
CA VAL A 352 -9.52 5.25 4.71
C VAL A 352 -10.91 4.77 4.28
N ARG A 353 -11.53 3.89 5.05
CA ARG A 353 -12.89 3.38 4.78
C ARG A 353 -14.02 4.28 5.29
N GLY A 354 -13.69 5.36 5.99
CA GLY A 354 -14.69 6.23 6.63
C GLY A 354 -15.38 5.61 7.84
N GLU A 355 -14.81 4.55 8.43
CA GLU A 355 -15.35 3.90 9.61
C GLU A 355 -15.13 4.76 10.88
N VAL A 356 -16.07 4.65 11.82
CA VAL A 356 -15.96 5.34 13.12
C VAL A 356 -14.95 4.61 14.01
N ILE A 357 -14.04 5.38 14.60
CA ILE A 357 -13.12 4.91 15.64
C ILE A 357 -13.73 5.28 16.99
N THR A 358 -14.03 4.27 17.79
CA THR A 358 -14.66 4.47 19.11
C THR A 358 -13.70 5.12 20.10
N ALA A 359 -14.22 5.83 21.10
CA ALA A 359 -13.40 6.45 22.15
C ALA A 359 -12.55 5.41 22.91
N GLN A 360 -13.07 4.19 23.11
CA GLN A 360 -12.33 3.10 23.73
C GLN A 360 -11.13 2.66 22.88
N GLN A 361 -11.28 2.57 21.56
CA GLN A 361 -10.18 2.25 20.64
C GLN A 361 -9.09 3.32 20.69
N TRP A 362 -9.47 4.60 20.68
CA TRP A 362 -8.54 5.72 20.85
C TRP A 362 -7.80 5.68 22.19
N ALA A 363 -8.52 5.44 23.29
CA ALA A 363 -7.95 5.42 24.63
C ALA A 363 -6.91 4.30 24.77
N VAL A 364 -7.27 3.07 24.39
CA VAL A 364 -6.34 1.92 24.41
C VAL A 364 -5.13 2.23 23.54
N TYR A 365 -5.36 2.70 22.31
CA TYR A 365 -4.31 2.98 21.35
C TYR A 365 -3.30 4.03 21.82
N LEU A 366 -3.78 5.20 22.25
CA LEU A 366 -2.91 6.29 22.66
C LEU A 366 -2.20 5.96 23.97
N ALA A 367 -2.88 5.29 24.91
CA ALA A 367 -2.27 4.88 26.17
C ALA A 367 -1.12 3.89 25.97
N THR A 368 -1.32 2.84 25.17
CA THR A 368 -0.26 1.85 24.92
C THR A 368 0.84 2.39 24.01
N GLY A 369 0.47 3.16 22.98
CA GLY A 369 1.41 3.77 22.04
C GLY A 369 2.36 4.76 22.74
N PHE A 370 1.81 5.74 23.47
CA PHE A 370 2.64 6.68 24.22
C PHE A 370 3.29 6.04 25.46
N GLY A 371 2.65 5.04 26.08
CA GLY A 371 3.26 4.26 27.15
C GLY A 371 4.54 3.55 26.69
N LEU A 372 4.49 2.85 25.54
CA LEU A 372 5.67 2.23 24.94
C LEU A 372 6.71 3.26 24.53
N ALA A 373 6.30 4.38 23.92
CA ALA A 373 7.21 5.48 23.59
C ALA A 373 7.94 6.01 24.84
N ALA A 374 7.23 6.20 25.95
CA ALA A 374 7.81 6.67 27.21
C ALA A 374 8.80 5.65 27.80
N ILE A 375 8.50 4.35 27.75
CA ILE A 375 9.40 3.28 28.19
C ILE A 375 10.68 3.27 27.35
N LEU A 376 10.56 3.36 26.03
CA LEU A 376 11.71 3.40 25.10
C LEU A 376 12.53 4.67 25.27
N TRP A 377 11.87 5.83 25.46
CA TRP A 377 12.55 7.08 25.76
C TRP A 377 13.35 6.97 27.05
N PHE A 378 12.74 6.43 28.12
CA PHE A 378 13.43 6.19 29.38
C PHE A 378 14.64 5.26 29.20
N ALA A 379 14.48 4.15 28.46
CA ALA A 379 15.58 3.25 28.14
C ALA A 379 16.73 3.94 27.38
N ALA A 380 16.41 4.79 26.39
CA ALA A 380 17.39 5.59 25.66
C ALA A 380 18.15 6.56 26.58
N THR A 381 17.44 7.26 27.47
CA THR A 381 18.08 8.18 28.42
C THR A 381 18.98 7.47 29.42
N ARG A 382 18.57 6.29 29.93
CA ARG A 382 19.37 5.48 30.85
C ARG A 382 20.62 4.93 30.16
N ARG A 383 20.54 4.59 28.88
CA ARG A 383 21.69 4.10 28.11
C ARG A 383 22.79 5.17 28.02
N TYR A 384 22.43 6.43 27.78
CA TYR A 384 23.37 7.56 27.77
C TYR A 384 24.00 7.90 29.14
N GLN A 385 23.45 7.38 30.23
CA GLN A 385 24.08 7.51 31.54
C GLN A 385 25.22 6.50 31.73
N GLN A 386 25.25 5.40 30.97
CA GLN A 386 26.30 4.39 31.10
C GLN A 386 27.66 4.93 30.64
N GLU A 387 28.68 4.76 31.49
CA GLU A 387 30.04 5.26 31.24
C GLU A 387 30.70 4.65 30.00
N ARG A 388 30.29 3.43 29.63
CA ARG A 388 30.74 2.76 28.39
C ARG A 388 30.40 3.53 27.11
N LEU A 389 29.48 4.49 27.18
CA LEU A 389 29.18 5.36 26.05
C LEU A 389 30.27 6.41 25.82
N ALA A 390 31.10 6.73 26.82
CA ALA A 390 32.19 7.70 26.72
C ALA A 390 33.58 7.07 26.50
N ILE A 391 33.65 5.74 26.37
CA ILE A 391 34.91 5.04 26.11
C ILE A 391 34.85 4.56 24.65
N SER A 392 35.41 5.33 23.73
CA SER A 392 35.71 4.83 22.38
C SER A 392 36.96 3.94 22.45
N GLY A 393 36.76 2.69 22.86
CA GLY A 393 37.76 1.62 22.85
C GLY A 393 37.30 0.45 21.99
#